data_AF-A0ABD5DW79-F1
#
_entry.id   AF-A0ABD5DW79-F1
#
_cell.length_a   1.000
_cell.length_b   1.000
_cell.length_c   1.000
_cell.angle_alpha   90.00
_cell.angle_beta   90.00
_cell.angle_gamma   90.00
#
_symmetry.space_group_name_H-M   'P 1'
#
loop_
_entity.id
_entity.type
_entity.pdbx_description
1 polymer ?
#
loop_
_entity_poly.entity_id
_entity_poly.type
_entity_poly.pdbx_seq_one_letter_code
_entity_poly.pdbx_strand_id
1 'polypeptide(L)'
;MVIRQGVGVCAAITPWNFPAAMITRKAGPALAAGCTMVIKPANETPFTALAMAELANQAGIPQGVINVVTGQSREIGAVFTG
;
A
#
# COMPACT_ATOMS: atom_id res chain seq x y z
N MET A 1 -21.94 -3.39 -24.02
CA MET A 1 -20.51 -3.20 -23.71
C MET A 1 -20.34 -3.23 -22.19
N VAL A 2 -19.31 -3.90 -21.65
CA VAL A 2 -19.02 -3.90 -20.21
C VAL A 2 -17.67 -3.21 -20.01
N ILE A 3 -17.64 -2.19 -19.15
CA ILE A 3 -16.41 -1.44 -18.80
C ILE A 3 -15.93 -1.81 -17.40
N ARG A 4 -14.62 -1.75 -17.17
CA ARG A 4 -13.98 -1.97 -15.85
C ARG A 4 -13.36 -0.65 -15.39
N GLN A 5 -13.49 -0.36 -14.10
CA GLN A 5 -12.96 0.84 -13.47
C GLN A 5 -12.26 0.45 -12.16
N GLY A 6 -11.33 1.29 -11.69
CA GLY A 6 -10.72 1.12 -10.38
C GLY A 6 -11.77 1.19 -9.27
N VAL A 7 -11.53 0.46 -8.19
CA VAL A 7 -12.44 0.42 -7.04
C VAL A 7 -12.38 1.73 -6.23
N GLY A 8 -11.24 2.42 -6.23
CA GLY A 8 -11.03 3.66 -5.51
C GLY A 8 -9.85 3.59 -4.55
N VAL A 9 -10.05 3.96 -3.30
CA VAL A 9 -9.03 3.90 -2.25
C VAL A 9 -8.96 2.48 -1.69
N CYS A 10 -7.76 1.88 -1.69
CA CYS A 10 -7.51 0.53 -1.19
C CYS A 10 -6.57 0.55 0.03
N ALA A 11 -6.70 -0.46 0.90
CA ALA A 11 -5.80 -0.67 2.03
C ALA A 11 -5.03 -1.99 1.90
N ALA A 12 -3.77 -2.00 2.32
CA ALA A 12 -2.93 -3.19 2.35
C ALA A 12 -2.27 -3.36 3.72
N ILE A 13 -2.49 -4.52 4.35
CA ILE A 13 -1.71 -4.99 5.51
C ILE A 13 -0.78 -6.10 5.01
N THR A 14 0.53 -5.97 5.23
CA THR A 14 1.52 -6.94 4.70
C THR A 14 2.38 -7.58 5.81
N PRO A 15 2.66 -8.89 5.74
CA PRO A 15 3.50 -9.60 6.71
C PRO A 15 4.99 -9.35 6.50
N TRP A 16 5.81 -9.84 7.44
CA TRP A 16 7.25 -9.59 7.53
C TRP A 16 8.13 -10.46 6.62
N ASN A 17 7.65 -11.62 6.17
CA ASN A 17 8.48 -12.63 5.53
C ASN A 17 9.01 -12.24 4.13
N PHE A 18 8.27 -11.41 3.39
CA PHE A 18 8.72 -10.87 2.11
C PHE A 18 8.32 -9.38 2.00
N PRO A 19 9.04 -8.49 2.68
CA PRO A 19 8.55 -7.14 2.95
C PRO A 19 8.41 -6.27 1.70
N ALA A 20 9.23 -6.50 0.67
CA ALA A 20 9.05 -5.85 -0.63
C ALA A 20 7.97 -6.53 -1.48
N ALA A 21 8.05 -7.86 -1.64
CA ALA A 21 7.19 -8.59 -2.56
C ALA A 21 5.72 -8.59 -2.14
N MET A 22 5.41 -8.64 -0.84
CA MET A 22 4.03 -8.59 -0.36
C MET A 22 3.38 -7.23 -0.63
N ILE A 23 4.16 -6.15 -0.61
CA ILE A 23 3.68 -4.81 -0.96
C ILE A 23 3.45 -4.71 -2.46
N THR A 24 4.45 -5.04 -3.29
CA THR A 24 4.33 -4.88 -4.75
C THR A 24 3.22 -5.75 -5.35
N ARG A 25 2.98 -6.95 -4.81
CA ARG A 25 1.85 -7.81 -5.22
C ARG A 25 0.47 -7.21 -4.95
N LYS A 26 0.36 -6.21 -4.06
CA LYS A 26 -0.89 -5.49 -3.77
C LYS A 26 -0.92 -4.13 -4.46
N ALA A 27 0.11 -3.32 -4.26
CA ALA A 27 0.19 -1.97 -4.80
C ALA A 27 0.27 -1.96 -6.34
N GLY A 28 1.04 -2.87 -6.94
CA GLY A 28 1.20 -2.98 -8.39
C GLY A 28 -0.12 -3.09 -9.15
N PRO A 29 -0.94 -4.14 -8.91
CA PRO A 29 -2.23 -4.26 -9.59
C PRO A 29 -3.24 -3.18 -9.19
N ALA A 30 -3.21 -2.68 -7.94
CA ALA A 30 -4.13 -1.61 -7.53
C ALA A 30 -3.87 -0.31 -8.32
N LEU A 31 -2.62 0.13 -8.39
CA LEU A 31 -2.24 1.32 -9.14
C LEU A 31 -2.49 1.14 -10.64
N ALA A 32 -2.16 -0.03 -11.19
CA ALA A 32 -2.44 -0.34 -12.60
C ALA A 32 -3.95 -0.27 -12.93
N ALA A 33 -4.81 -0.60 -11.97
CA ALA A 33 -6.27 -0.47 -12.12
C ALA A 33 -6.81 0.95 -11.87
N GLY A 34 -5.96 1.93 -11.56
CA GLY A 34 -6.36 3.30 -11.25
C GLY A 34 -6.81 3.52 -9.80
N CYS A 35 -6.42 2.64 -8.88
CA CYS A 35 -6.69 2.80 -7.45
C CYS A 35 -5.53 3.52 -6.73
N THR A 36 -5.81 4.08 -5.55
CA THR A 36 -4.78 4.53 -4.61
C THR A 36 -4.63 3.51 -3.48
N MET A 37 -3.52 3.56 -2.74
CA MET A 37 -3.27 2.59 -1.67
C MET A 37 -2.65 3.20 -0.41
N VAL A 38 -3.18 2.81 0.75
CA VAL A 38 -2.57 2.99 2.07
C VAL A 38 -2.01 1.65 2.56
N ILE A 39 -0.73 1.62 2.90
CA ILE A 39 0.00 0.40 3.24
C ILE A 39 0.43 0.43 4.70
N LYS A 40 0.02 -0.58 5.45
CA LYS A 40 0.53 -0.88 6.80
C LYS A 40 1.46 -2.09 6.72
N PRO A 41 2.80 -1.91 6.82
CA PRO A 41 3.73 -3.03 6.86
C PRO A 41 3.77 -3.68 8.25
N ALA A 42 4.41 -4.85 8.35
CA ALA A 42 4.75 -5.47 9.62
C ALA A 42 5.72 -4.57 10.41
N ASN A 43 5.64 -4.63 11.75
CA ASN A 43 6.44 -3.75 12.62
C ASN A 43 7.91 -4.20 12.69
N GLU A 44 8.16 -5.46 12.37
CA GLU A 44 9.45 -6.12 12.33
C GLU A 44 10.27 -5.71 11.10
N THR A 45 9.59 -5.33 10.00
CA THR A 45 10.23 -5.01 8.71
C THR A 45 9.66 -3.75 8.04
N PRO A 46 9.51 -2.60 8.73
CA PRO A 46 8.84 -1.43 8.18
C PRO A 46 9.70 -0.65 7.19
N PHE A 47 11.04 -0.70 7.34
CA PHE A 47 11.94 0.17 6.57
C PHE A 47 11.97 -0.12 5.08
N THR A 48 11.75 -1.38 4.67
CA THR A 48 11.58 -1.72 3.25
C THR A 48 10.38 -0.99 2.64
N ALA A 49 9.28 -0.88 3.37
CA ALA A 49 8.09 -0.18 2.90
C ALA A 49 8.33 1.33 2.78
N LEU A 50 9.03 1.92 3.75
CA LEU A 50 9.40 3.34 3.71
C LEU A 50 10.34 3.65 2.55
N ALA A 51 11.35 2.81 2.33
CA ALA A 51 12.24 2.94 1.16
C ALA A 51 11.47 2.83 -0.16
N MET A 52 10.50 1.92 -0.24
CA MET A 52 9.63 1.82 -1.42
C MET A 52 8.74 3.06 -1.62
N ALA A 53 8.27 3.71 -0.55
CA ALA A 53 7.52 4.96 -0.66
C ALA A 53 8.39 6.10 -1.21
N GLU A 54 9.64 6.17 -0.77
CA GLU A 54 10.62 7.11 -1.29
C GLU A 54 10.92 6.85 -2.78
N LEU A 55 11.12 5.58 -3.16
CA LEU A 55 11.30 5.20 -4.57
C LEU A 55 10.06 5.49 -5.42
N ALA A 56 8.85 5.33 -4.87
CA ALA A 56 7.61 5.71 -5.55
C ALA A 56 7.54 7.22 -5.81
N ASN A 57 7.95 8.04 -4.83
CA ASN A 57 8.06 9.49 -5.01
C ASN A 57 9.08 9.85 -6.10
N GLN A 58 10.27 9.23 -6.07
CA GLN A 58 11.29 9.42 -7.12
C GLN A 58 10.83 8.98 -8.51
N ALA A 59 10.00 7.94 -8.59
CA ALA A 59 9.40 7.46 -9.83
C ALA A 59 8.29 8.38 -10.37
N GLY A 60 7.94 9.46 -9.66
CA GLY A 60 6.92 10.41 -10.08
C GLY A 60 5.49 9.96 -9.79
N ILE A 61 5.29 8.98 -8.89
CA ILE A 61 3.93 8.63 -8.44
C ILE A 61 3.35 9.86 -7.70
N PRO A 62 2.17 10.36 -8.09
CA PRO A 62 1.60 11.56 -7.47
C PRO A 62 1.43 11.42 -5.96
N GLN A 63 1.65 12.52 -5.23
CA GLN A 63 1.47 12.54 -3.78
C GLN A 63 0.08 12.04 -3.39
N GLY A 64 0.02 11.18 -2.36
CA GLY A 64 -1.22 10.59 -1.87
C GLY A 64 -1.69 9.33 -2.62
N VAL A 65 -1.09 8.96 -3.76
CA VAL A 65 -1.45 7.71 -4.47
C VAL A 65 -0.92 6.48 -3.74
N ILE A 66 0.29 6.55 -3.19
CA ILE A 66 0.84 5.56 -2.26
C ILE A 66 1.12 6.27 -0.93
N ASN A 67 0.61 5.71 0.16
CA ASN A 67 0.92 6.14 1.52
C ASN A 67 1.35 4.94 2.35
N VAL A 68 2.35 5.13 3.23
CA VAL A 68 2.80 4.10 4.17
C VAL A 68 2.58 4.60 5.59
N VAL A 69 1.89 3.80 6.40
CA VAL A 69 1.59 4.11 7.81
C VAL A 69 2.13 2.98 8.68
N THR A 70 3.03 3.31 9.60
CA THR A 70 3.59 2.38 10.59
C THR A 70 2.94 2.60 11.95
N GLY A 71 2.74 1.54 12.73
CA GLY A 71 2.09 1.65 14.04
C GLY A 71 1.41 0.36 14.50
N GLN A 72 0.53 0.47 15.49
CA GLN A 72 -0.14 -0.69 16.07
C GLN A 72 -1.11 -1.34 15.06
N SER A 73 -0.91 -2.62 14.77
CA SER A 73 -1.71 -3.36 13.79
C SER A 73 -3.19 -3.37 14.10
N ARG A 74 -3.55 -3.49 15.38
CA ARG A 74 -4.96 -3.56 15.82
C ARG A 74 -5.68 -2.23 15.59
N GLU A 75 -5.06 -1.11 15.97
CA GLU A 75 -5.64 0.23 15.83
C GLU A 75 -5.79 0.62 14.36
N ILE A 76 -4.72 0.48 13.58
CA ILE A 76 -4.75 0.81 12.13
C ILE A 76 -5.70 -0.13 11.38
N GLY A 77 -5.67 -1.42 11.70
CA GLY A 77 -6.55 -2.42 11.09
C GLY A 77 -8.02 -2.11 11.30
N ALA A 78 -8.41 -1.73 12.52
CA ALA A 78 -9.79 -1.33 12.83
C ALA A 78 -10.23 -0.11 12.00
N VAL A 79 -9.35 0.90 11.83
CA VAL A 79 -9.67 2.06 10.99
C VAL A 79 -9.88 1.68 9.51
N PHE A 80 -9.12 0.70 8.99
CA PHE A 80 -9.24 0.28 7.60
C PHE A 80 -10.50 -0.54 7.30
N THR A 81 -11.04 -1.26 8.29
CA THR A 81 -12.19 -2.15 8.08
C THR A 81 -13.53 -1.54 8.43
N GLY A 82 -13.55 -0.40 9.14
CA GLY A 82 -14.75 0.09 9.82
C GLY A 82 -15.17 -0.84 10.96
#